data_AF-A0A4U6LKQ6-F1
#
_entry.id   AF-A0A4U6LKQ6-F1
#
_cell.length_a   1.000
_cell.length_b   1.000
_cell.length_c   1.000
_cell.angle_alpha   90.00
_cell.angle_beta   90.00
_cell.angle_gamma   90.00
#
_symmetry.space_group_name_H-M   'P 1'
#
loop_
_entity.id
_entity.type
_entity.pdbx_description
1 polymer ?
#
loop_
_entity_poly.entity_id
_entity_poly.type
_entity_poly.pdbx_seq_one_letter_code
_entity_poly.pdbx_strand_id
1 'polypeptide(L)' 'TVFTYQEGEPCYRCLSRLFGENALTCVEAGVMAPLIGVIGSLQAMEAIKLLASYGKPASGKIVMYDAMTCQ' A
#
# COMPACT_ATOMS: atom_id res chain seq x y z
N THR A 1 2.50 -2.06 0.82
CA THR A 1 3.94 -2.28 1.00
C THR A 1 4.61 -0.97 1.36
N VAL A 2 5.68 -1.03 2.12
CA VAL A 2 6.63 0.07 2.31
C VAL A 2 7.71 -0.04 1.23
N PHE A 3 8.05 1.04 0.55
CA PHE A 3 9.14 1.09 -0.42
C PHE A 3 10.30 1.91 0.18
N THR A 4 11.38 1.25 0.59
CA THR A 4 12.53 1.93 1.21
C THR A 4 13.57 2.39 0.19
N TYR A 5 13.52 1.87 -1.04
CA TYR A 5 14.49 2.12 -2.11
C TYR A 5 15.94 1.69 -1.79
N GLN A 6 16.13 0.77 -0.84
CA GLN A 6 17.43 0.17 -0.58
C GLN A 6 17.85 -0.81 -1.68
N GLU A 7 19.15 -1.06 -1.79
CA GLU A 7 19.71 -2.02 -2.74
C GLU A 7 19.18 -3.43 -2.46
N GLY A 8 18.75 -4.14 -3.50
CA GLY A 8 18.17 -5.49 -3.38
C GLY A 8 16.68 -5.54 -3.02
N GLU A 9 16.00 -4.40 -2.79
CA GLU A 9 14.55 -4.36 -2.53
C GLU A 9 13.70 -4.04 -3.78
N PRO A 10 12.47 -4.57 -3.89
CA PRO A 10 11.56 -4.21 -4.98
C PRO A 10 11.06 -2.76 -4.83
N CYS A 11 11.00 -2.02 -5.93
CA CYS A 11 10.48 -0.65 -5.96
C CYS A 11 9.05 -0.58 -6.51
N TYR A 12 8.41 0.60 -6.40
CA TYR A 12 7.07 0.79 -6.96
C TYR A 12 7.01 0.49 -8.46
N ARG A 13 8.07 0.84 -9.21
CA ARG A 13 8.13 0.58 -10.66
C ARG A 13 8.30 -0.91 -10.98
N CYS A 14 8.88 -1.72 -10.10
CA CYS A 14 8.90 -3.18 -10.27
C CYS A 14 7.48 -3.75 -10.24
N LEU A 15 6.63 -3.23 -9.35
CA LEU A 15 5.23 -3.62 -9.24
C LEU A 15 4.37 -3.03 -10.36
N SER A 16 4.49 -1.72 -10.64
CA SER A 16 3.56 -1.02 -11.53
C SER A 16 3.64 -1.45 -12.99
N ARG A 17 4.77 -2.04 -13.40
CA ARG A 17 4.91 -2.66 -14.73
C ARG A 17 4.01 -3.88 -14.94
N LEU A 18 3.43 -4.44 -13.88
CA LEU A 18 2.53 -5.60 -13.95
C LEU A 18 1.07 -5.20 -14.22
N PHE A 19 0.74 -3.90 -14.18
CA PHE A 19 -0.63 -3.42 -14.41
C PHE A 19 -0.89 -3.12 -15.89
N GLY A 20 -2.12 -3.35 -16.35
CA GLY A 20 -2.59 -2.97 -17.69
C GLY A 20 -3.19 -1.55 -17.72
N GLU A 21 -3.49 -1.05 -18.92
CA GLU A 21 -3.93 0.35 -19.13
C GLU A 21 -5.41 0.62 -18.81
N ASN A 22 -6.23 -0.40 -18.59
CA ASN A 22 -7.70 -0.29 -18.50
C ASN A 22 -8.25 -0.23 -17.07
N ALA A 23 -7.63 0.55 -16.17
CA ALA A 23 -8.17 0.77 -14.83
C ALA A 23 -8.97 2.08 -14.80
N LEU A 24 -10.22 2.02 -14.32
CA LEU A 24 -10.99 3.23 -13.99
C LEU A 24 -10.26 4.04 -12.92
N THR A 25 -10.36 5.36 -13.00
CA THR A 25 -9.90 6.25 -11.92
C THR A 25 -10.82 6.14 -10.71
N CYS A 26 -10.33 6.55 -9.53
CA CYS A 26 -11.16 6.61 -8.32
C CYS A 26 -12.39 7.52 -8.47
N VAL A 27 -12.31 8.52 -9.35
CA VAL A 27 -13.42 9.44 -9.65
C VAL A 27 -14.50 8.74 -10.47
N GLU A 28 -14.12 7.84 -11.38
CA GLU A 28 -15.04 7.10 -12.24
C GLU A 28 -15.68 5.91 -11.52
N ALA A 29 -14.90 5.14 -10.76
CA ALA A 29 -15.38 3.94 -10.06
C ALA A 29 -16.03 4.22 -8.70
N GLY A 30 -15.70 5.36 -8.07
CA GLY A 30 -16.06 5.67 -6.69
C GLY A 30 -15.18 4.93 -5.66
N VAL A 31 -15.19 5.42 -4.42
CA VAL A 31 -14.42 4.83 -3.30
C VAL A 31 -15.11 5.10 -1.97
N MET A 32 -15.23 4.07 -1.12
CA MET A 32 -15.83 4.21 0.21
C MET A 32 -14.89 4.94 1.16
N ALA A 33 -15.35 6.01 1.81
CA ALA A 33 -14.53 6.81 2.72
C ALA A 33 -13.85 5.99 3.85
N PRO A 34 -14.51 5.00 4.50
CA PRO A 34 -13.86 4.20 5.54
C PRO A 34 -12.68 3.37 5.03
N LEU A 35 -12.71 2.90 3.78
CA LEU A 35 -11.63 2.12 3.18
C LEU A 35 -10.33 2.94 3.12
N ILE A 36 -10.40 4.19 2.66
CA ILE A 36 -9.24 5.08 2.60
C ILE A 36 -8.72 5.39 4.02
N GLY A 37 -9.62 5.52 5.01
CA GLY A 37 -9.24 5.72 6.41
C GLY A 37 -8.42 4.56 7.00
N VAL A 38 -8.80 3.31 6.69
CA VAL A 38 -8.03 2.11 7.09
C VAL A 38 -6.66 2.11 6.42
N ILE A 39 -6.60 2.27 5.10
CA ILE A 39 -5.33 2.26 4.35
C ILE A 39 -4.40 3.39 4.81
N GLY A 40 -4.92 4.61 5.02
CA GLY A 40 -4.15 5.74 5.51
C GLY A 40 -3.59 5.52 6.92
N SER A 41 -4.37 4.89 7.81
CA SER A 41 -3.92 4.54 9.16
C SER A 41 -2.82 3.48 9.14
N LEU A 42 -2.93 2.48 8.25
CA LEU A 42 -1.87 1.49 8.02
C LEU A 42 -0.59 2.15 7.49
N GLN A 43 -0.70 3.09 6.54
CA GLN A 43 0.44 3.86 6.04
C GLN A 43 1.13 4.66 7.17
N ALA A 44 0.34 5.34 8.01
CA ALA A 44 0.88 6.10 9.14
C ALA A 44 1.62 5.20 10.14
N MET A 45 1.06 4.02 10.45
CA MET A 45 1.71 3.04 11.33
C MET A 45 3.05 2.57 10.76
N GLU A 46 3.11 2.26 9.46
CA GLU A 46 4.37 1.86 8.81
C GLU A 46 5.40 2.99 8.77
N ALA A 47 4.98 4.24 8.60
CA ALA A 47 5.86 5.41 8.69
C ALA A 47 6.44 5.57 10.10
N ILE A 48 5.62 5.43 11.15
CA ILE A 48 6.07 5.48 12.54
C ILE A 48 7.09 4.38 12.83
N LYS A 49 6.82 3.14 12.40
CA LYS A 49 7.74 2.01 12.55
C LYS A 49 9.10 2.28 11.92
N LEU A 50 9.14 2.86 10.72
CA LEU A 50 10.38 3.25 10.06
C LEU A 50 11.12 4.35 10.84
N LEU A 51 10.44 5.45 11.18
CA LEU A 51 11.05 6.61 11.83
C LEU A 51 11.59 6.28 13.23
N ALA A 52 10.86 5.44 13.99
CA ALA A 52 11.24 5.02 15.32
C ALA A 52 12.18 3.81 15.35
N SER A 53 12.56 3.25 14.20
CA SER A 53 13.30 1.97 14.10
C SER A 53 12.65 0.86 14.95
N TYR A 54 11.32 0.74 14.87
CA TYR A 54 10.52 -0.14 15.71
C TYR A 54 9.76 -1.19 14.89
N GLY A 55 9.81 -2.45 15.35
CA GLY A 55 9.15 -3.58 14.72
C GLY A 55 9.72 -3.93 13.34
N LYS A 56 8.92 -4.63 12.52
CA LYS A 56 9.30 -5.02 11.15
C LYS A 56 8.39 -4.35 10.12
N PRO A 57 8.89 -3.42 9.29
CA PRO A 57 8.09 -2.79 8.24
C PRO A 57 7.49 -3.80 7.26
N ALA A 58 6.35 -3.46 6.67
CA ALA A 58 5.73 -4.22 5.60
C ALA A 58 6.41 -3.97 4.25
N SER A 59 7.75 -4.06 4.19
CA SER A 59 8.53 -3.98 2.96
C SER A 59 8.52 -5.30 2.19
N GLY A 60 8.70 -5.23 0.87
CA GLY A 60 8.76 -6.41 0.00
C GLY A 60 7.47 -7.23 -0.15
N LYS A 61 6.33 -6.74 0.35
CA LYS A 61 5.04 -7.45 0.29
C LYS A 61 3.86 -6.51 0.14
N ILE A 62 2.89 -6.89 -0.68
CA ILE A 62 1.62 -6.17 -0.81
C ILE A 62 0.67 -6.69 0.26
N VAL A 63 0.15 -5.76 1.06
CA VAL A 63 -0.98 -6.03 1.96
C VAL A 63 -2.21 -5.59 1.18
N MET A 64 -3.09 -6.54 0.87
CA MET A 64 -4.38 -6.26 0.25
C MET A 64 -5.45 -6.33 1.34
N TYR A 65 -6.36 -5.36 1.32
CA TYR A 65 -7.51 -5.33 2.21
C TYR A 65 -8.79 -5.38 1.37
N ASP A 66 -9.54 -6.47 1.50
CA ASP A 66 -10.86 -6.62 0.91
C ASP A 66 -11.92 -6.18 1.92
N ALA A 67 -12.48 -4.98 1.73
CA ALA A 67 -13.49 -4.42 2.61
C ALA A 67 -14.86 -5.11 2.51
N MET A 68 -15.13 -5.86 1.43
CA MET A 68 -16.41 -6.57 1.28
C MET A 68 -16.46 -7.79 2.20
N THR A 69 -15.33 -8.47 2.39
CA THR A 69 -15.20 -9.66 3.23
C THR A 69 -14.44 -9.43 4.53
N CYS A 70 -13.93 -8.21 4.74
CA CYS A 70 -13.09 -7.83 5.88
C CYS A 70 -11.85 -8.74 6.03
N GLN A 71 -11.04 -8.81 4.96
CA GLN A 71 -9.80 -9.62 4.90
C GLN A 71 -8.59 -8.76 4.59
#